data_AF-A0A1Z4LNF3-F1
#
_entry.id   AF-A0A1Z4LNF3-F1
#
_cell.length_a   1.000
_cell.length_b   1.000
_cell.length_c   1.000
_cell.angle_alpha   90.00
_cell.angle_beta   90.00
_cell.angle_gamma   90.00
#
_symmetry.space_group_name_H-M   'P 1'
#
loop_
_entity.id
_entity.type
_entity.pdbx_description
1 polymer ?
#
loop_
_entity_poly.entity_id
_entity_poly.type
_entity_poly.pdbx_seq_one_letter_code
_entity_poly.pdbx_strand_id
1 'polypeptide(L)'
;MNNYPEDSQKQIQQNALENVSVGGNLSIGQLQQIINLTPQLNNPKNSFCGLINWIYKKSDSNYLEDLHPEYAKDILKIIKQVPYEKKLDFTPIETRVLSLVLNYCHYYSQGAKARSEEFFNFIEEDYLFELNKLASTQHKIRSQSVKLSDLIADKKISLIVKRFENSDEF
;
A
#
# COMPACT_ATOMS: atom_id res chain seq x y z
N MET A 1 15.51 -36.19 -13.29
CA MET A 1 15.58 -34.74 -13.57
C MET A 1 14.59 -34.05 -12.63
N ASN A 2 15.08 -33.09 -11.82
CA ASN A 2 14.49 -31.80 -11.35
C ASN A 2 12.96 -31.61 -11.47
N ASN A 3 12.18 -30.96 -10.61
CA ASN A 3 12.36 -30.04 -9.47
C ASN A 3 10.96 -29.83 -8.81
N TYR A 4 10.88 -29.48 -7.52
CA TYR A 4 9.73 -28.80 -6.86
C TYR A 4 9.84 -27.26 -7.06
N PRO A 5 8.87 -26.37 -6.68
CA PRO A 5 7.46 -26.55 -6.22
C PRO A 5 6.42 -25.54 -6.79
N GLU A 6 5.20 -25.97 -7.12
CA GLU A 6 3.98 -25.10 -7.17
C GLU A 6 2.82 -25.67 -6.31
N ASP A 7 3.12 -26.73 -5.56
CA ASP A 7 2.18 -27.72 -5.02
C ASP A 7 1.53 -27.37 -3.67
N SER A 8 1.91 -26.29 -2.97
CA SER A 8 1.51 -26.17 -1.55
C SER A 8 0.33 -25.24 -1.28
N GLN A 9 0.21 -24.08 -1.95
CA GLN A 9 -0.86 -23.11 -1.64
C GLN A 9 -2.21 -23.47 -2.27
N LYS A 10 -2.21 -24.03 -3.49
CA LYS A 10 -3.43 -24.57 -4.11
C LYS A 10 -3.92 -25.84 -3.40
N GLN A 11 -3.01 -26.69 -2.92
CA GLN A 11 -3.38 -27.83 -2.06
C GLN A 11 -3.88 -27.39 -0.69
N ILE A 12 -3.43 -26.28 -0.08
CA ILE A 12 -4.01 -25.81 1.19
C ILE A 12 -5.45 -25.31 0.98
N GLN A 13 -5.75 -24.62 -0.14
CA GLN A 13 -7.12 -24.21 -0.46
C GLN A 13 -8.01 -25.40 -0.85
N GLN A 14 -7.50 -26.38 -1.61
CA GLN A 14 -8.26 -27.57 -1.98
C GLN A 14 -8.40 -28.56 -0.81
N ASN A 15 -7.38 -28.81 0.01
CA ASN A 15 -7.51 -29.70 1.18
C ASN A 15 -8.43 -29.12 2.27
N ALA A 16 -8.54 -27.78 2.36
CA ALA A 16 -9.49 -27.12 3.24
C ALA A 16 -10.94 -27.19 2.73
N LEU A 17 -11.15 -27.44 1.44
CA LEU A 17 -12.47 -27.55 0.81
C LEU A 17 -12.88 -29.00 0.54
N GLU A 18 -11.94 -29.91 0.29
CA GLU A 18 -12.20 -31.33 -0.03
C GLU A 18 -12.46 -32.19 1.22
N ASN A 19 -11.99 -31.78 2.41
CA ASN A 19 -12.49 -32.34 3.68
C ASN A 19 -13.87 -31.78 4.07
N VAL A 20 -14.46 -30.91 3.25
CA VAL A 20 -15.82 -30.39 3.41
C VAL A 20 -16.72 -30.99 2.33
N SER A 21 -16.59 -32.30 2.09
CA SER A 21 -17.61 -33.04 1.36
C SER A 21 -18.52 -33.79 2.34
N VAL A 22 -19.70 -33.19 2.52
CA VAL A 22 -20.99 -33.86 2.77
C VAL A 22 -21.16 -34.54 4.13
N GLY A 23 -21.90 -33.86 5.03
CA GLY A 23 -22.69 -34.53 6.08
C GLY A 23 -22.64 -33.94 7.48
N GLY A 24 -21.78 -32.95 7.76
CA GLY A 24 -21.68 -32.33 9.08
C GLY A 24 -22.33 -30.95 9.11
N ASN A 25 -23.33 -30.75 9.96
CA ASN A 25 -23.80 -29.42 10.35
C ASN A 25 -22.62 -28.63 10.94
N LEU A 26 -21.93 -27.84 10.12
CA LEU A 26 -20.99 -26.84 10.60
C LEU A 26 -21.77 -25.93 11.52
N SER A 27 -21.47 -26.00 12.82
CA SER A 27 -22.12 -25.12 13.78
C SER A 27 -21.83 -23.68 13.38
N ILE A 28 -22.81 -22.79 13.54
CA ILE A 28 -22.68 -21.35 13.26
C ILE A 28 -21.41 -20.78 13.95
N GLY A 29 -21.02 -21.34 15.09
CA GLY A 29 -19.78 -20.98 15.81
C GLY A 29 -18.48 -21.31 15.07
N GLN A 30 -18.42 -22.39 14.29
CA GLN A 30 -17.23 -22.75 13.48
C GLN A 30 -17.12 -21.89 12.22
N LEU A 31 -18.26 -21.57 11.58
CA LEU A 31 -18.32 -20.57 10.51
C LEU A 31 -17.90 -19.19 11.04
N GLN A 32 -18.35 -18.80 12.24
CA GLN A 32 -17.92 -17.57 12.89
C GLN A 32 -16.42 -17.58 13.20
N GLN A 33 -15.82 -18.70 13.60
CA GLN A 33 -14.36 -18.75 13.81
C GLN A 33 -13.57 -18.57 12.51
N ILE A 34 -14.01 -19.16 11.39
CA ILE A 34 -13.39 -18.94 10.06
C ILE A 34 -13.60 -17.50 9.60
N ILE A 35 -14.81 -16.96 9.76
CA ILE A 35 -15.16 -15.56 9.47
C ILE A 35 -14.40 -14.58 10.39
N ASN A 36 -14.03 -14.98 11.62
CA ASN A 36 -13.27 -14.19 12.59
C ASN A 36 -11.73 -14.38 12.46
N LEU A 37 -11.26 -15.37 11.71
CA LEU A 37 -9.84 -15.51 11.32
C LEU A 37 -9.53 -14.68 10.06
N THR A 38 -10.49 -14.59 9.15
CA THR A 38 -10.43 -13.75 7.94
C THR A 38 -10.13 -12.25 8.17
N PRO A 39 -10.59 -11.57 9.25
CA PRO A 39 -10.32 -10.15 9.49
C PRO A 39 -8.91 -9.91 10.04
N GLN A 40 -8.22 -10.94 10.55
CA GLN A 40 -6.83 -10.81 11.00
C GLN A 40 -5.82 -10.96 9.85
N LEU A 41 -6.20 -11.64 8.78
CA LEU A 41 -5.48 -11.65 7.50
C LEU A 41 -5.82 -10.43 6.62
N ASN A 42 -7.02 -9.85 6.79
CA ASN A 42 -7.52 -8.72 6.03
C ASN A 42 -7.47 -7.38 6.80
N ASN A 43 -6.32 -6.99 7.35
CA ASN A 43 -6.11 -5.56 7.54
C ASN A 43 -5.78 -4.99 6.15
N PRO A 44 -6.66 -4.20 5.51
CA PRO A 44 -6.43 -3.70 4.15
C PRO A 44 -5.13 -2.88 4.05
N LYS A 45 -4.54 -2.47 5.17
CA LYS A 45 -3.24 -1.79 5.23
C LYS A 45 -2.02 -2.69 4.92
N ASN A 46 -2.17 -4.02 4.86
CA ASN A 46 -1.04 -4.94 4.77
C ASN A 46 -0.40 -5.05 3.37
N SER A 47 -1.00 -4.43 2.35
CA SER A 47 -0.43 -4.35 1.00
C SER A 47 -0.44 -2.92 0.48
N PHE A 48 0.41 -2.62 -0.51
CA PHE A 48 0.48 -1.29 -1.12
C PHE A 48 -0.89 -0.82 -1.65
N CYS A 49 -1.53 -1.59 -2.53
CA CYS A 49 -2.83 -1.23 -3.12
C CYS A 49 -3.93 -1.11 -2.05
N GLY A 50 -3.89 -1.97 -1.02
CA GLY A 50 -4.85 -1.91 0.07
C GLY A 50 -4.68 -0.64 0.91
N LEU A 51 -3.45 -0.16 1.11
CA LEU A 51 -3.17 1.11 1.77
C LEU A 51 -3.65 2.31 0.93
N ILE A 52 -3.42 2.31 -0.38
CA ILE A 52 -3.92 3.38 -1.29
C ILE A 52 -5.44 3.47 -1.24
N ASN A 53 -6.13 2.32 -1.35
CA ASN A 53 -7.60 2.27 -1.22
C ASN A 53 -8.08 2.74 0.16
N TRP A 54 -7.33 2.44 1.21
CA TRP A 54 -7.66 2.89 2.57
C TRP A 54 -7.52 4.41 2.71
N ILE A 55 -6.46 5.00 2.14
CA ILE A 55 -6.25 6.46 2.10
C ILE A 55 -7.42 7.14 1.39
N TYR A 56 -7.77 6.67 0.19
CA TYR A 56 -8.87 7.22 -0.60
C TYR A 56 -10.19 7.24 0.20
N LYS A 57 -10.54 6.14 0.88
CA LYS A 57 -11.75 6.04 1.72
C LYS A 57 -11.74 6.94 2.95
N LYS A 58 -10.57 7.45 3.35
CA LYS A 58 -10.39 8.27 4.56
C LYS A 58 -10.13 9.74 4.28
N SER A 59 -9.86 10.09 3.03
CA SER A 59 -9.78 11.48 2.60
C SER A 59 -11.18 12.00 2.33
N ASP A 60 -11.53 13.14 2.93
CA ASP A 60 -12.85 13.77 2.76
C ASP A 60 -13.08 14.26 1.31
N SER A 61 -12.01 14.59 0.59
CA SER A 61 -12.04 15.15 -0.76
C SER A 61 -11.43 14.22 -1.81
N ASN A 62 -11.00 13.02 -1.41
CA ASN A 62 -10.19 12.09 -2.19
C ASN A 62 -8.77 12.56 -2.52
N TYR A 63 -8.29 13.64 -1.90
CA TYR A 63 -6.91 14.09 -2.00
C TYR A 63 -6.09 13.72 -0.76
N LEU A 64 -4.82 13.38 -0.96
CA LEU A 64 -3.87 13.02 0.08
C LEU A 64 -3.63 14.18 1.03
N GLU A 65 -3.52 15.39 0.50
CA GLU A 65 -3.28 16.62 1.24
C GLU A 65 -4.36 16.85 2.30
N ASP A 66 -5.61 16.47 2.02
CA ASP A 66 -6.76 16.70 2.91
C ASP A 66 -6.96 15.57 3.95
N LEU A 67 -6.13 14.53 3.92
CA LEU A 67 -6.24 13.45 4.89
C LEU A 67 -5.90 13.94 6.31
N HIS A 68 -6.77 13.65 7.27
CA HIS A 68 -6.62 14.08 8.66
C HIS A 68 -5.23 13.72 9.24
N PRO A 69 -4.57 14.61 10.00
CA PRO A 69 -3.19 14.41 10.47
C PRO A 69 -2.95 13.13 11.28
N GLU A 70 -3.97 12.59 11.94
CA GLU A 70 -3.87 11.32 12.67
C GLU A 70 -3.60 10.14 11.73
N TYR A 71 -4.30 10.09 10.58
CA TYR A 71 -4.10 9.03 9.60
C TYR A 71 -2.76 9.16 8.87
N ALA A 72 -2.32 10.38 8.57
CA ALA A 72 -1.00 10.63 8.00
C ALA A 72 0.13 10.09 8.90
N LYS A 73 0.02 10.31 10.23
CA LYS A 73 0.98 9.76 11.21
C LYS A 73 0.99 8.23 11.21
N ASP A 74 -0.18 7.61 11.14
CA ASP A 74 -0.30 6.14 11.06
C ASP A 74 0.34 5.60 9.78
N ILE A 75 0.13 6.24 8.63
CA ILE A 75 0.72 5.84 7.35
C ILE A 75 2.24 5.90 7.43
N LEU A 76 2.80 7.00 7.94
CA LEU A 76 4.25 7.14 8.11
C LEU A 76 4.83 6.08 9.04
N LYS A 77 4.09 5.68 10.08
CA LYS A 77 4.50 4.60 10.96
C LYS A 77 4.55 3.27 10.21
N ILE A 78 3.56 2.97 9.38
CA ILE A 78 3.53 1.75 8.55
C ILE A 78 4.72 1.73 7.59
N ILE A 79 4.96 2.82 6.86
CA ILE A 79 6.10 2.96 5.93
C ILE A 79 7.43 2.63 6.62
N LYS A 80 7.63 3.15 7.84
CA LYS A 80 8.86 2.89 8.63
C LYS A 80 8.98 1.45 9.13
N GLN A 81 7.87 0.73 9.26
CA GLN A 81 7.84 -0.67 9.73
C GLN A 81 8.06 -1.68 8.60
N VAL A 82 7.80 -1.32 7.33
CA VAL A 82 7.96 -2.20 6.16
C VAL A 82 9.30 -2.98 6.14
N PRO A 83 10.47 -2.39 6.42
CA PRO A 83 11.74 -3.12 6.39
C PRO A 83 11.85 -4.25 7.43
N TYR A 84 11.00 -4.25 8.45
CA TYR A 84 11.10 -5.12 9.62
C TYR A 84 9.93 -6.12 9.74
N GLU A 85 8.78 -5.82 9.14
CA GLU A 85 7.58 -6.64 9.26
C GLU A 85 7.34 -7.53 8.02
N LYS A 86 7.56 -8.85 8.18
CA LYS A 86 7.37 -9.85 7.12
C LYS A 86 5.94 -9.97 6.57
N LYS A 87 4.95 -9.40 7.26
CA LYS A 87 3.53 -9.44 6.85
C LYS A 87 3.13 -8.30 5.91
N LEU A 88 3.98 -7.27 5.74
CA LEU A 88 3.69 -6.13 4.89
C LEU A 88 4.22 -6.42 3.48
N ASP A 89 3.32 -6.47 2.51
CA ASP A 89 3.63 -6.70 1.10
C ASP A 89 3.88 -5.37 0.39
N PHE A 90 5.07 -4.82 0.57
CA PHE A 90 5.53 -3.58 -0.04
C PHE A 90 6.89 -3.80 -0.71
N THR A 91 7.02 -3.29 -1.93
CA THR A 91 8.33 -3.23 -2.60
C THR A 91 9.14 -2.04 -2.06
N PRO A 92 10.49 -2.07 -2.20
CA PRO A 92 11.32 -0.93 -1.84
C PRO A 92 10.93 0.36 -2.59
N ILE A 93 10.57 0.25 -3.87
CA ILE A 93 10.17 1.40 -4.68
C ILE A 93 8.84 2.01 -4.20
N GLU A 94 7.84 1.18 -3.87
CA GLU A 94 6.56 1.63 -3.31
C GLU A 94 6.75 2.35 -2.00
N THR A 95 7.58 1.79 -1.11
CA THR A 95 7.90 2.40 0.18
C THR A 95 8.55 3.77 -0.02
N ARG A 96 9.48 3.87 -0.97
CA ARG A 96 10.19 5.11 -1.27
C ARG A 96 9.28 6.18 -1.88
N VAL A 97 8.51 5.82 -2.90
CA VAL A 97 7.57 6.74 -3.57
C VAL A 97 6.52 7.24 -2.57
N LEU A 98 5.93 6.33 -1.78
CA LEU A 98 4.94 6.71 -0.78
C LEU A 98 5.53 7.63 0.30
N SER A 99 6.77 7.39 0.73
CA SER A 99 7.48 8.26 1.68
C SER A 99 7.65 9.68 1.14
N LEU A 100 8.13 9.81 -0.09
CA LEU A 100 8.35 11.11 -0.74
C LEU A 100 7.03 11.86 -0.93
N VAL A 101 6.01 11.19 -1.49
CA VAL A 101 4.69 11.77 -1.73
C VAL A 101 4.02 12.19 -0.44
N LEU A 102 3.97 11.33 0.58
CA LEU A 102 3.32 11.66 1.85
C LEU A 102 4.04 12.79 2.58
N ASN A 103 5.37 12.83 2.56
CA ASN A 103 6.09 13.94 3.20
C ASN A 103 5.87 15.26 2.47
N TYR A 104 5.88 15.25 1.13
CA TYR A 104 5.58 16.42 0.33
C TYR A 104 4.14 16.92 0.57
N CYS A 105 3.16 16.04 0.41
CA CYS A 105 1.73 16.40 0.50
C CYS A 105 1.34 16.85 1.91
N HIS A 106 1.79 16.18 2.96
CA HIS A 106 1.36 16.52 4.33
C HIS A 106 2.18 17.59 5.02
N TYR A 107 3.46 17.73 4.68
CA TYR A 107 4.35 18.62 5.44
C TYR A 107 4.79 19.82 4.62
N TYR A 108 5.20 19.62 3.38
CA TYR A 108 5.58 20.76 2.55
C TYR A 108 4.35 21.60 2.15
N SER A 109 3.33 20.98 1.55
CA SER A 109 2.18 21.73 1.03
C SER A 109 1.34 22.42 2.11
N GLN A 110 1.34 21.88 3.34
CA GLN A 110 0.62 22.45 4.49
C GLN A 110 1.50 23.30 5.42
N GLY A 111 2.76 23.57 5.07
CA GLY A 111 3.65 24.44 5.84
C GLY A 111 4.11 23.86 7.19
N ALA A 112 4.08 22.55 7.35
CA ALA A 112 4.50 21.85 8.56
C ALA A 112 5.94 21.29 8.44
N LYS A 113 6.61 21.06 9.56
CA LYS A 113 7.95 20.43 9.56
C LYS A 113 7.86 18.95 9.21
N ALA A 114 8.75 18.48 8.34
CA ALA A 114 8.87 17.07 8.00
C ALA A 114 9.20 16.22 9.24
N ARG A 115 8.67 14.99 9.28
CA ARG A 115 8.80 14.07 10.43
C ARG A 115 9.86 13.00 10.27
N SER A 116 10.37 12.80 9.06
CA SER A 116 11.56 11.99 8.87
C SER A 116 12.77 12.92 8.86
N GLU A 117 13.80 12.59 9.65
CA GLU A 117 15.07 13.32 9.62
C GLU A 117 15.64 13.37 8.20
N GLU A 118 15.41 12.32 7.41
CA GLU A 118 15.79 12.25 6.01
C GLU A 118 15.25 13.41 5.15
N PHE A 119 14.05 13.92 5.46
CA PHE A 119 13.37 14.94 4.66
C PHE A 119 13.34 16.31 5.35
N PHE A 120 13.97 16.47 6.51
CA PHE A 120 13.88 17.68 7.33
C PHE A 120 14.33 18.95 6.59
N ASN A 121 15.31 18.81 5.70
CA ASN A 121 15.90 19.91 4.93
C ASN A 121 15.45 19.95 3.47
N PHE A 122 14.52 19.08 3.06
CA PHE A 122 14.09 19.05 1.66
C PHE A 122 13.23 20.27 1.32
N ILE A 123 13.57 20.93 0.22
CA ILE A 123 12.71 21.91 -0.47
C ILE A 123 11.89 21.23 -1.59
N GLU A 124 10.93 21.93 -2.21
CA GLU A 124 10.08 21.37 -3.27
C GLU A 124 10.92 20.70 -4.36
N GLU A 125 11.99 21.36 -4.79
CA GLU A 125 12.89 20.91 -5.83
C GLU A 125 13.57 19.58 -5.48
N ASP A 126 13.86 19.31 -4.20
CA ASP A 126 14.49 18.06 -3.76
C ASP A 126 13.52 16.88 -3.91
N TYR A 127 12.24 17.07 -3.54
CA TYR A 127 11.22 16.05 -3.73
C TYR A 127 11.00 15.76 -5.22
N LEU A 128 10.92 16.81 -6.05
CA LEU A 128 10.78 16.67 -7.49
C LEU A 128 12.00 15.97 -8.10
N PHE A 129 13.21 16.31 -7.66
CA PHE A 129 14.45 15.70 -8.13
C PHE A 129 14.49 14.21 -7.79
N GLU A 130 14.24 13.85 -6.53
CA GLU A 130 14.27 12.45 -6.08
C GLU A 130 13.19 11.60 -6.75
N LEU A 131 11.97 12.14 -6.92
CA LEU A 131 10.92 11.45 -7.67
C LEU A 131 11.31 11.26 -9.15
N ASN A 132 11.85 12.28 -9.83
CA ASN A 132 12.28 12.12 -11.23
C ASN A 132 13.44 11.13 -11.36
N LYS A 133 14.39 11.16 -10.42
CA LYS A 133 15.50 10.20 -10.35
C LYS A 133 14.97 8.77 -10.20
N LEU A 134 14.02 8.54 -9.30
CA LEU A 134 13.38 7.22 -9.17
C LEU A 134 12.65 6.83 -10.46
N ALA A 135 11.94 7.76 -11.11
CA ALA A 135 11.17 7.47 -12.32
C ALA A 135 12.07 7.03 -13.50
N SER A 136 13.35 7.40 -13.47
CA SER A 136 14.34 6.97 -14.46
C SER A 136 14.77 5.50 -14.34
N THR A 137 14.50 4.85 -13.20
CA THR A 137 14.99 3.49 -12.89
C THR A 137 14.20 2.35 -13.55
N GLN A 138 13.19 2.66 -14.37
CA GLN A 138 12.21 1.72 -14.96
C GLN A 138 11.38 0.90 -13.95
N HIS A 139 11.64 1.02 -12.66
CA HIS A 139 10.82 0.38 -11.63
C HIS A 139 9.44 1.03 -11.53
N LYS A 140 8.45 0.17 -11.26
CA LYS A 140 7.03 0.53 -11.24
C LYS A 140 6.42 0.19 -9.90
N ILE A 141 5.38 0.94 -9.52
CA ILE A 141 4.55 0.66 -8.36
C ILE A 141 3.27 -0.03 -8.82
N ARG A 142 2.73 -0.92 -7.97
CA ARG A 142 1.47 -1.59 -8.24
C ARG A 142 0.33 -0.58 -8.16
N SER A 143 -0.62 -0.64 -9.08
CA SER A 143 -1.82 0.20 -9.02
C SER A 143 -3.07 -0.65 -9.24
N GLN A 144 -4.21 -0.17 -8.76
CA GLN A 144 -5.53 -0.79 -9.00
C GLN A 144 -6.49 0.29 -9.53
N SER A 145 -7.79 0.13 -9.25
CA SER A 145 -8.84 1.10 -9.58
C SER A 145 -8.56 2.50 -9.03
N VAL A 146 -7.98 2.58 -7.83
CA VAL A 146 -7.47 3.84 -7.26
C VAL A 146 -5.96 3.91 -7.48
N LYS A 147 -5.53 4.98 -8.14
CA LYS A 147 -4.13 5.28 -8.43
C LYS A 147 -3.60 6.29 -7.42
N LEU A 148 -2.33 6.16 -7.03
CA LEU A 148 -1.69 7.11 -6.13
C LEU A 148 -1.59 8.50 -6.77
N SER A 149 -1.32 8.55 -8.09
CA SER A 149 -1.26 9.80 -8.84
C SER A 149 -2.57 10.59 -8.84
N ASP A 150 -3.71 9.90 -8.81
CA ASP A 150 -5.05 10.50 -8.77
C ASP A 150 -5.39 11.10 -7.39
N LEU A 151 -4.69 10.66 -6.34
CA LEU A 151 -4.85 11.18 -4.97
C LEU A 151 -4.03 12.45 -4.71
N ILE A 152 -3.22 12.92 -5.66
CA ILE A 152 -2.31 14.06 -5.45
C ILE A 152 -2.88 15.29 -6.16
N ALA A 153 -3.15 16.36 -5.42
CA ALA A 153 -3.69 17.59 -6.00
C ALA A 153 -2.64 18.36 -6.82
N ASP A 154 -1.38 18.33 -6.39
CA ASP A 154 -0.28 18.95 -7.14
C ASP A 154 -0.06 18.24 -8.50
N LYS A 155 -0.30 18.98 -9.59
CA LYS A 155 -0.21 18.45 -10.95
C LYS A 155 1.20 17.98 -11.32
N LYS A 156 2.27 18.62 -10.83
CA LYS A 156 3.64 18.23 -11.18
C LYS A 156 3.98 16.89 -10.54
N ILE A 157 3.71 16.75 -9.24
CA ILE A 157 3.95 15.50 -8.50
C ILE A 157 3.05 14.40 -9.06
N SER A 158 1.76 14.65 -9.25
CA SER A 158 0.82 13.69 -9.85
C SER A 158 1.34 13.14 -11.19
N LEU A 159 1.80 14.02 -12.10
CA LEU A 159 2.35 13.60 -13.39
C LEU A 159 3.62 12.76 -13.27
N ILE A 160 4.51 13.06 -12.32
CA ILE A 160 5.70 12.24 -12.08
C ILE A 160 5.28 10.89 -11.50
N VAL A 161 4.36 10.89 -10.53
CA VAL A 161 3.91 9.67 -9.86
C VAL A 161 3.22 8.71 -10.83
N LYS A 162 2.42 9.25 -11.75
CA LYS A 162 1.76 8.50 -12.82
C LYS A 162 2.75 7.73 -13.71
N ARG A 163 4.01 8.17 -13.80
CA ARG A 163 5.05 7.45 -14.57
C ARG A 163 5.53 6.19 -13.87
N PHE A 164 5.35 6.06 -12.55
CA PHE A 164 5.67 4.83 -11.82
C PHE A 164 4.55 3.80 -11.90
N GLU A 165 3.32 4.22 -12.13
CA GLU A 165 2.20 3.30 -12.09
C GLU A 165 2.27 2.38 -13.31
N ASN A 166 2.21 1.07 -13.04
CA ASN A 166 1.91 0.12 -14.09
C ASN A 166 0.48 0.39 -14.56
N SER A 167 0.36 0.88 -15.79
CA SER A 167 -0.87 0.78 -16.56
C SER A 167 -1.03 -0.66 -17.02
N ASP A 168 -1.26 -1.57 -16.07
CA ASP A 168 -1.68 -2.92 -16.42
C ASP A 168 -3.20 -2.86 -16.64
N GLU A 169 -3.59 -2.66 -17.90
CA GLU A 169 -4.83 -3.21 -18.42
C GLU A 169 -4.70 -4.75 -18.31
N PHE A 170 -5.21 -5.34 -17.23
CA PHE A 170 -5.44 -6.78 -17.12
C PHE A 170 -6.90 -7.10 -17.42
#